data_AF-M0ERB5-F1
#
_entry.id   AF-M0ERB5-F1
#
_cell.length_a   1.000
_cell.length_b   1.000
_cell.length_c   1.000
_cell.angle_alpha   90.00
_cell.angle_beta   90.00
_cell.angle_gamma   90.00
#
_symmetry.space_group_name_H-M   'P 1'
#
loop_
_entity.id
_entity.type
_entity.pdbx_description
1 polymer ?
#
loop_
_entity_poly.entity_id
_entity_poly.type
_entity_poly.pdbx_seq_one_letter_code
_entity_poly.pdbx_strand_id
1 'polypeptide(L)' 'MSCRITCNECELDQWLNDCVTAHKLAKEHEARYADHWITLRDPPEDDAVPGHVRQSGSG' A
#
# COMPACT_ATOMS: atom_id res chain seq x y z
N MET A 1 8.31 2.02 -8.33
CA MET A 1 6.88 1.98 -7.98
C MET A 1 6.72 2.70 -6.67
N SER A 2 5.71 3.55 -6.57
CA SER A 2 5.38 4.18 -5.29
C SER A 2 4.82 3.14 -4.33
N CYS A 3 4.93 3.40 -3.03
CA CYS A 3 4.36 2.59 -1.96
C CYS A 3 3.87 3.53 -0.87
N ARG A 4 2.70 3.27 -0.29
CA ARG A 4 2.20 3.96 0.89
C ARG A 4 2.62 3.22 2.13
N ILE A 5 3.15 3.94 3.11
CA ILE A 5 3.34 3.46 4.48
C ILE A 5 2.25 4.03 5.38
N THR A 6 1.74 3.20 6.28
CA THR A 6 0.80 3.62 7.32
C THR A 6 1.11 2.90 8.63
N CYS A 7 1.22 3.63 9.73
CA CYS A 7 1.33 3.07 11.08
C CYS A 7 -0.05 2.90 11.70
N ASN A 8 -0.25 1.84 12.49
CA ASN A 8 -1.52 1.63 13.19
C ASN A 8 -1.67 2.51 14.44
N GLU A 9 -0.56 2.78 15.13
CA GLU A 9 -0.58 3.44 16.45
C GLU A 9 -0.26 4.94 16.39
N CYS A 10 0.28 5.43 15.27
CA CYS A 10 0.62 6.84 15.12
C CYS A 10 0.24 7.39 13.74
N GLU A 11 0.31 8.71 13.63
CA GLU A 11 -0.06 9.50 12.46
C GLU A 11 0.91 9.40 11.26
N LEU A 12 1.79 8.39 11.24
CA LEU A 12 2.63 8.10 10.08
C LEU A 12 1.77 7.52 8.95
N ASP A 13 1.44 8.36 7.97
CA ASP A 13 0.77 7.99 6.74
C ASP A 13 1.32 8.80 5.56
N GLN A 14 2.07 8.17 4.66
CA GLN A 14 2.66 8.88 3.51
C GLN A 14 2.94 7.96 2.32
N TRP A 15 2.93 8.55 1.13
CA TRP A 15 3.36 7.91 -0.10
C TRP A 15 4.85 8.17 -0.34
N LEU A 16 5.59 7.11 -0.62
CA LEU A 16 6.99 7.16 -1.00
C LEU A 16 7.09 6.66 -2.45
N ASN A 17 7.80 7.39 -3.31
CA ASN A 17 7.98 6.99 -4.72
C ASN A 17 8.90 5.76 -4.88
N ASP A 18 9.57 5.38 -3.80
CA ASP A 18 10.51 4.26 -3.76
C ASP A 18 10.09 3.26 -2.69
N CYS A 19 9.59 2.09 -3.13
CA CYS A 19 9.18 1.02 -2.23
C CYS A 19 10.34 0.49 -1.38
N VAL A 20 11.58 0.48 -1.87
CA VAL A 20 12.73 0.02 -1.07
C VAL A 20 12.92 0.92 0.16
N THR A 21 12.83 2.23 -0.04
CA THR A 21 12.85 3.23 1.03
C THR A 21 11.66 3.05 1.98
N ALA A 22 10.47 2.77 1.45
CA ALA A 22 9.28 2.50 2.25
C ALA A 22 9.46 1.28 3.18
N HIS A 23 10.00 0.18 2.65
CA HIS A 23 10.31 -1.02 3.43
C HIS A 23 11.39 -0.77 4.48
N LYS A 24 12.41 0.02 4.15
CA LYS A 24 13.47 0.38 5.11
C LYS A 24 12.88 1.18 6.28
N LEU A 25 12.11 2.22 5.96
CA LEU A 25 11.48 3.07 6.97
C LEU A 25 10.49 2.29 7.85
N ALA A 26 9.74 1.35 7.25
CA ALA A 26 8.86 0.45 7.99
C ALA A 26 9.63 -0.34 9.06
N LYS A 27 10.71 -1.01 8.67
CA LYS A 27 11.54 -1.78 9.61
C LYS A 27 12.19 -0.92 10.69
N GLU A 28 12.70 0.26 10.32
CA GLU A 28 13.29 1.19 11.29
C GLU A 28 12.25 1.68 12.30
N HIS A 29 11.02 1.90 11.86
CA HIS A 29 9.91 2.32 12.71
C HIS A 29 9.48 1.21 13.68
N GLU A 30 9.27 -0.01 13.17
CA GLU A 30 8.90 -1.18 13.99
C GLU A 30 10.00 -1.55 15.00
N ALA A 31 11.28 -1.41 14.62
CA ALA A 31 12.39 -1.63 15.54
C ALA A 31 12.47 -0.56 16.65
N ARG A 32 12.03 0.67 16.37
CA ARG A 32 12.02 1.78 17.34
C ARG A 32 10.82 1.74 18.27
N TYR A 33 9.68 1.25 17.79
CA TYR A 33 8.43 1.22 18.52
C TYR A 33 7.86 -0.21 18.55
N ALA A 34 8.11 -0.92 19.65
CA ALA A 34 7.75 -2.34 19.80
C ALA A 34 6.25 -2.65 19.70
N ASP A 35 5.39 -1.66 19.90
CA ASP A 35 3.92 -1.79 19.83
C ASP A 35 3.34 -1.27 18.51
N HIS A 36 4.16 -0.67 17.64
CA HIS A 36 3.72 -0.14 16.36
C HIS A 36 3.98 -1.15 15.25
N TRP A 37 3.04 -1.30 14.32
CA TRP A 37 3.25 -2.03 13.07
C TRP A 37 2.94 -1.16 11.86
N ILE A 38 3.70 -1.38 10.77
CA ILE A 38 3.57 -0.65 9.51
C ILE A 38 2.88 -1.51 8.46
N THR A 39 1.84 -0.96 7.86
CA THR A 39 1.22 -1.53 6.65
C THR A 39 1.79 -0.83 5.42
N LEU A 40 2.27 -1.62 4.47
CA LEU A 40 2.69 -1.17 3.15
C LEU A 40 1.58 -1.45 2.14
N ARG A 41 1.24 -0.46 1.32
CA ARG A 41 0.25 -0.60 0.25
C ARG A 41 0.83 -0.13 -1.08
N ASP A 42 0.70 -0.96 -2.10
CA ASP A 42 0.97 -0.56 -3.48
C ASP A 42 -0.08 0.46 -3.96
N PRO A 43 0.28 1.35 -4.90
CA PRO A 43 -0.67 2.21 -5.57
C PRO A 43 -1.72 1.34 -6.26
N PRO A 44 -3.00 1.76 -6.23
CA PRO A 44 -4.04 1.03 -6.96
C PRO A 44 -3.65 0.95 -8.44
N GLU A 45 -3.58 -0.27 -8.97
CA GLU A 45 -3.40 -0.54 -10.40
C GLU A 45 -4.71 -0.28 -11.15
N ASP A 46 -5.33 0.92 -11.05
CA ASP A 46 -6.57 1.18 -11.80
C ASP A 46 -6.83 2.67 -12.06
N ASP A 47 -6.26 3.15 -13.17
CA ASP A 47 -6.90 4.13 -14.07
C ASP A 47 -6.70 3.68 -15.54
N ALA A 48 -6.71 2.36 -15.75
CA ALA A 48 -6.82 1.67 -17.04
C ALA A 48 -7.16 0.21 -16.72
N VAL A 49 -8.42 -0.23 -16.74
CA VAL A 49 -9.13 -0.70 -17.95
C VAL A 49 -10.64 -0.90 -17.66
N PRO A 50 -11.58 -0.15 -18.27
CA PRO A 50 -12.98 -0.57 -18.37
C PRO A 50 -13.12 -1.59 -19.50
N GLY A 51 -12.87 -2.86 -19.20
CA GLY A 51 -12.75 -3.89 -20.23
C GLY A 51 -12.89 -5.31 -19.70
N HIS A 52 -13.94 -5.58 -18.90
CA HIS A 52 -14.45 -6.95 -18.80
C HIS A 52 -15.97 -6.98 -19.03
N VAL A 53 -16.32 -7.09 -20.31
CA VAL A 53 -17.55 -7.75 -20.74
C VAL A 53 -17.61 -9.11 -20.06
N ARG A 54 -18.65 -9.33 -19.26
CA ARG A 54 -19.21 -10.65 -19.02
C ARG A 54 -20.60 -10.68 -19.63
N GLN A 55 -20.67 -11.02 -20.92
CA GLN A 55 -21.86 -11.61 -21.50
C GLN A 55 -22.23 -12.82 -20.64
N SER A 56 -23.38 -12.76 -19.98
CA SER A 56 -24.08 -13.94 -19.48
C SER A 56 -25.46 -13.89 -20.13
N GLY A 57 -25.57 -14.47 -21.33
CA GLY A 57 -26.86 -14.94 -21.79
C GLY A 57 -27.25 -16.17 -20.97
N SER A 58 -28.51 -16.27 -20.57
CA SER A 58 -29.27 -17.51 -20.36
C SER A 58 -30.65 -17.14 -19.81
N GLY A 59 -31.71 -17.53 -20.53
CA GLY A 59 -33.10 -17.49 -20.06
C GLY A 59 -34.06 -16.83 -21.03
#